data_AF-A0AAW8KUM4-F1
#
_entry.id   AF-A0AAW8KUM4-F1
#
_cell.length_a   1.000
_cell.length_b   1.000
_cell.length_c   1.000
_cell.angle_alpha   90.00
_cell.angle_beta   90.00
_cell.angle_gamma   90.00
#
_symmetry.space_group_name_H-M   'P 1'
#
loop_
_entity.id
_entity.type
_entity.pdbx_description
1 polymer ?
#
loop_
_entity_poly.entity_id
_entity_poly.type
_entity_poly.pdbx_seq_one_letter_code
_entity_poly.pdbx_strand_id
1 'polypeptide(L)' 'MSDESKCPFSGHKSKPEVTVGGGTPSLHWWPKQLRVDLLNQHSERSNPLGKEFNYRQ' A
#
# COMPACT_ATOMS: atom_id res chain seq x y z
N MET A 1 16.46 -10.92 -17.56
CA MET A 1 16.42 -10.98 -16.09
C MET A 1 15.97 -9.61 -15.63
N SER A 2 14.74 -9.49 -15.14
CA SER A 2 14.09 -8.21 -14.89
C SER A 2 14.36 -7.73 -13.46
N ASP A 3 15.30 -6.80 -13.32
CA ASP A 3 15.54 -6.01 -12.11
C ASP A 3 14.51 -4.87 -12.04
N GLU A 4 13.23 -5.24 -11.88
CA GLU A 4 12.12 -4.29 -11.86
C GLU A 4 11.86 -3.82 -10.42
N SER A 5 12.43 -2.65 -10.12
CA SER A 5 11.93 -1.70 -9.12
C SER A 5 11.97 -2.11 -7.64
N LYS A 6 12.99 -2.84 -7.18
CA LYS A 6 13.30 -2.86 -5.73
C LYS A 6 14.10 -1.60 -5.39
N CYS A 7 13.55 -0.75 -4.51
CA CYS A 7 14.23 0.48 -4.09
C CYS A 7 15.57 0.09 -3.38
N PRO A 8 16.74 0.45 -3.92
CA PRO A 8 18.03 -0.13 -3.51
C PRO A 8 18.57 0.43 -2.19
N PHE A 9 17.90 1.43 -1.60
CA PHE A 9 18.28 2.03 -0.32
C PHE A 9 17.28 1.66 0.76
N SER A 10 17.57 0.63 1.54
CA SER A 10 16.90 0.31 2.81
C SER A 10 17.47 1.19 3.95
N GLY A 11 17.42 2.51 3.79
CA GLY A 11 18.11 3.47 4.65
C GLY A 11 17.28 4.05 5.79
N HIS A 12 17.58 3.59 7.02
CA HIS A 12 17.30 4.18 8.34
C HIS A 12 15.88 4.06 8.93
N LYS A 13 15.63 3.01 9.74
CA LYS A 13 15.95 3.02 11.20
C LYS A 13 16.07 1.59 11.76
N SER A 14 17.08 1.42 12.59
CA SER A 14 17.38 0.26 13.42
C SER A 14 16.22 -0.09 14.36
N LYS A 15 15.50 -1.17 14.08
CA LYS A 15 14.76 -2.06 15.01
C LYS A 15 14.18 -3.22 14.18
N PRO A 16 14.13 -4.48 14.67
CA PRO A 16 13.24 -5.49 14.12
C PRO A 16 11.83 -5.22 14.63
N GLU A 17 11.33 -4.03 14.36
CA GLU A 17 9.95 -3.66 14.65
C GLU A 17 9.22 -3.95 13.35
N VAL A 18 8.26 -4.88 13.39
CA VAL A 18 7.37 -5.14 12.25
C VAL A 18 6.74 -3.80 11.90
N THR A 19 7.34 -3.11 10.94
CA THR A 19 6.82 -1.87 10.40
C THR A 19 5.47 -2.20 9.77
N VAL A 20 4.51 -1.28 9.84
CA VAL A 20 3.22 -1.47 9.17
C VAL A 20 3.52 -1.72 7.68
N GLY A 21 3.26 -2.95 7.21
CA GLY A 21 3.57 -3.41 5.84
C GLY A 21 4.95 -4.05 5.63
N GLY A 22 5.76 -4.25 6.67
CA GLY A 22 7.12 -4.82 6.59
C GLY A 22 7.21 -6.35 6.64
N GLY A 23 6.08 -7.06 6.75
CA GLY A 23 6.01 -8.52 6.69
C GLY A 23 5.84 -9.06 5.27
N THR A 24 6.07 -10.36 5.08
CA THR A 24 5.76 -11.01 3.79
C THR A 24 4.25 -10.95 3.55
N PRO A 25 3.77 -10.23 2.51
CA PRO A 25 2.33 -10.05 2.29
C PRO A 25 1.70 -11.36 1.82
N SER A 26 0.40 -11.53 2.03
CA SER A 26 -0.38 -12.70 1.57
C SER A 26 -0.17 -13.00 0.08
N LEU A 27 -0.05 -11.95 -0.75
CA LEU A 27 0.20 -12.07 -2.18
C LEU A 27 1.53 -12.78 -2.51
N HIS A 28 2.54 -12.69 -1.65
CA HIS A 28 3.80 -13.38 -1.85
C HIS A 28 3.64 -14.90 -1.75
N TRP A 29 2.79 -15.36 -0.82
CA TRP A 29 2.49 -16.78 -0.63
C TRP A 29 1.52 -17.32 -1.69
N TRP A 30 0.56 -16.50 -2.13
CA TRP A 30 -0.42 -16.85 -3.15
C TRP A 30 -0.40 -15.87 -4.34
N PRO A 31 0.61 -15.95 -5.21
CA PRO A 31 0.81 -14.97 -6.29
C PRO A 31 -0.32 -14.98 -7.35
N LYS A 32 -1.11 -16.05 -7.43
CA LYS A 32 -2.25 -16.20 -8.36
C LYS A 32 -3.61 -15.92 -7.73
N GLN A 33 -3.65 -15.45 -6.48
CA GLN A 33 -4.91 -15.09 -5.82
C GLN A 33 -5.54 -13.85 -6.51
N LEU A 34 -6.86 -13.86 -6.66
CA LEU A 34 -7.60 -12.70 -7.17
C LEU A 34 -7.39 -11.49 -6.25
N ARG A 35 -6.95 -10.38 -6.84
CA ARG A 35 -6.72 -9.10 -6.13
C ARG A 35 -8.01 -8.31 -6.07
N VAL A 36 -8.51 -8.06 -4.85
CA VAL A 36 -9.70 -7.24 -4.61
C VAL A 36 -9.36 -5.86 -4.03
N ASP A 37 -8.07 -5.55 -3.85
CA ASP A 37 -7.58 -4.30 -3.27
C ASP A 37 -8.11 -3.04 -4.00
N LEU A 38 -8.38 -3.17 -5.31
CA LEU A 38 -8.95 -2.11 -6.14
C LEU A 38 -10.32 -1.63 -5.63
N LEU A 39 -11.13 -2.54 -5.09
CA LEU A 39 -12.48 -2.22 -4.60
C LEU A 39 -12.45 -1.39 -3.31
N ASN A 40 -11.31 -1.33 -2.63
CA ASN A 40 -11.12 -0.52 -1.44
C ASN A 40 -10.35 0.79 -1.73
N GLN A 41 -10.03 1.06 -2.99
CA GLN A 41 -9.41 2.34 -3.36
C GLN A 41 -10.44 3.48 -3.24
N HIS A 42 -9.98 4.67 -2.85
CA HIS A 42 -10.78 5.90 -2.76
C HIS A 42 -11.96 5.88 -1.76
N SER A 43 -11.84 5.13 -0.67
CA SER A 43 -12.81 5.22 0.43
C SER A 43 -12.87 6.63 1.04
N GLU A 44 -14.07 7.08 1.44
CA GLU A 44 -14.28 8.32 2.20
C GLU A 44 -13.42 8.40 3.47
N ARG A 45 -13.05 7.25 4.06
CA ARG A 45 -12.19 7.16 5.26
C ARG A 45 -10.80 7.73 5.05
N SER A 46 -10.33 7.75 3.80
CA SER A 46 -9.03 8.28 3.41
C SER A 46 -9.14 9.62 2.69
N ASN A 47 -10.35 10.17 2.54
CA ASN A 47 -10.56 11.47 1.92
C ASN A 47 -10.34 12.60 2.94
N PRO A 48 -9.29 13.43 2.80
CA PRO A 48 -9.03 14.52 3.74
C PRO A 48 -9.99 15.71 3.61
N LEU A 49 -10.75 15.80 2.52
CA LEU A 49 -11.61 16.94 2.20
C LEU A 49 -12.97 16.87 2.90
N GLY A 50 -13.33 15.70 3.43
CA GLY A 50 -14.61 15.49 4.11
C GLY A 50 -15.80 15.33 3.16
N LYS A 51 -16.97 15.02 3.73
CA LYS A 51 -18.17 14.63 2.97
C LYS A 51 -18.85 15.77 2.22
N GLU A 52 -18.74 16.98 2.76
CA GLU A 52 -19.41 18.17 2.21
C GLU A 52 -18.57 18.88 1.12
N PHE A 53 -17.35 18.41 0.85
CA PHE A 53 -16.47 19.05 -0.12
C PHE A 53 -16.92 18.79 -1.56
N ASN A 54 -17.11 19.87 -2.32
CA ASN A 54 -17.44 19.83 -3.73
C ASN A 54 -16.32 20.47 -4.55
N TYR A 55 -15.61 19.67 -5.35
CA TYR A 55 -14.47 20.16 -6.15
C TYR A 55 -14.86 21.15 -7.26
N ARG A 56 -16.13 21.12 -7.70
CA ARG A 56 -16.60 21.88 -8.87
C ARG A 56 -17.09 23.29 -8.55
N GLN A 57 -17.59 23.49 -7.34
CA GLN A 57 -18.08 24.80 -6.88
C GLN A 57 -16.91 25.69 -6.47
#